data_AF-A0A183AWD9-F1
#
_entry.id   AF-A0A183AWD9-F1
#
_cell.length_a   1.000
_cell.length_b   1.000
_cell.length_c   1.000
_cell.angle_alpha   90.00
_cell.angle_beta   90.00
_cell.angle_gamma   90.00
#
_symmetry.space_group_name_H-M   'P 1'
#
loop_
_entity.id
_entity.type
_entity.pdbx_description
1 polymer ?
#
loop_
_entity_poly.entity_id
_entity_poly.type
_entity_poly.pdbx_seq_one_letter_code
_entity_poly.pdbx_strand_id
1 'polypeptide(L)'
;MNPVSLEATGSSLFVRRRIIPLGLREPVEKVLDEMVNEGVLRPVNSWATPIVTPLKRDGKTPRICGDYRVTVNRQLKQSSCAIVEPEDILHQLHGSKFYSNLDLKDAFLQISHDEKSR
;
A
#
# COMPACT_ATOMS: atom_id res chain seq x y z
N MET A 1 -12.37 13.47 -4.49
CA MET A 1 -12.11 12.68 -3.27
C MET A 1 -11.21 13.50 -2.39
N ASN A 2 -11.48 13.56 -1.08
CA ASN A 2 -10.59 14.25 -0.15
C ASN A 2 -9.33 13.41 0.05
N PRO A 3 -8.12 14.01 0.11
CA PRO A 3 -6.91 13.26 0.40
C PRO A 3 -6.99 12.55 1.76
N VAL A 4 -6.43 11.35 1.83
CA VAL A 4 -6.32 10.59 3.08
C VAL A 4 -5.24 11.21 3.96
N SER A 5 -5.55 11.38 5.24
CA SER A 5 -4.61 11.90 6.23
C SER A 5 -4.27 10.88 7.31
N LEU A 6 -2.98 10.82 7.66
CA LEU A 6 -2.41 9.90 8.62
C LEU A 6 -1.91 10.70 9.83
N GLU A 7 -2.52 10.48 10.99
CA GLU A 7 -2.08 11.10 12.24
C GLU A 7 -1.02 10.23 12.92
N ALA A 8 0.22 10.70 12.97
CA ALA A 8 1.28 10.04 13.74
C ALA A 8 1.25 10.48 15.22
N THR A 9 1.31 9.52 16.15
CA THR A 9 1.34 9.74 17.60
C THR A 9 2.76 9.78 18.18
N GLY A 10 3.78 9.48 17.38
CA GLY A 10 5.17 9.43 17.83
C GLY A 10 6.19 9.64 16.71
N SER A 11 7.47 9.42 17.03
CA SER A 11 8.59 9.66 16.12
C SER A 11 8.93 8.44 15.26
N SER A 12 9.74 8.66 14.22
CA SER A 12 10.18 7.62 13.29
C SER A 12 10.88 6.46 14.03
N LEU A 13 10.46 5.24 13.75
CA LEU A 13 11.14 4.03 14.21
C LEU A 13 12.11 3.54 13.13
N PHE A 14 13.41 3.56 13.43
CA PHE A 14 14.41 3.01 12.53
C PHE A 14 14.49 1.48 12.67
N VAL A 15 14.22 0.78 11.58
CA VAL A 15 14.44 -0.67 11.45
C VAL A 15 15.35 -0.92 10.25
N ARG A 16 16.39 -1.74 10.44
CA ARG A 16 17.33 -2.09 9.36
C ARG A 16 16.59 -2.73 8.19
N ARG A 17 17.04 -2.43 6.96
CA ARG A 17 16.52 -3.05 5.75
C ARG A 17 16.65 -4.58 5.81
N ARG A 18 15.69 -5.27 5.19
CA ARG A 18 15.79 -6.72 4.96
C ARG A 18 16.84 -7.03 3.91
N ILE A 19 17.45 -8.20 4.01
CA ILE A 19 18.39 -8.68 3.01
C ILE A 19 17.61 -9.07 1.77
N ILE A 20 17.94 -8.45 0.64
CA ILE A 20 17.46 -8.86 -0.69
C ILE A 20 18.52 -9.80 -1.28
N PRO A 21 18.16 -11.05 -1.63
CA PRO A 21 19.06 -11.98 -2.31
C PRO A 21 19.67 -11.34 -3.55
N LEU A 22 20.93 -11.68 -3.85
CA LEU A 22 21.70 -11.01 -4.92
C LEU A 22 20.96 -11.02 -6.26
N GLY A 23 20.41 -12.16 -6.66
CA GLY A 23 19.66 -12.29 -7.92
C GLY A 23 18.32 -11.55 -7.99
N LEU A 24 17.84 -11.00 -6.86
CA LEU A 24 16.61 -10.20 -6.82
C LEU A 24 16.89 -8.69 -6.74
N ARG A 25 18.14 -8.25 -6.57
CA ARG A 25 18.44 -6.83 -6.40
C ARG A 25 18.11 -6.00 -7.63
N GLU A 26 18.64 -6.39 -8.79
CA GLU A 26 18.37 -5.71 -10.05
C GLU A 26 16.87 -5.74 -10.42
N PRO A 27 16.15 -6.87 -10.32
CA PRO A 27 14.69 -6.88 -10.51
C PRO A 27 13.94 -5.94 -9.56
N VAL A 28 14.35 -5.85 -8.29
CA VAL A 28 13.71 -4.94 -7.32
C VAL A 28 13.99 -3.48 -7.66
N GLU A 29 15.22 -3.15 -8.02
CA GLU A 29 15.64 -1.80 -8.43
C GLU A 29 14.85 -1.35 -9.66
N LYS A 30 14.74 -2.20 -10.68
CA LYS A 30 13.95 -1.92 -11.88
C LYS A 30 12.49 -1.58 -11.56
N VAL A 31 11.84 -2.36 -10.68
CA VAL A 31 10.45 -2.10 -10.28
C VAL A 31 10.34 -0.78 -9.50
N LEU A 32 11.31 -0.47 -8.64
CA LEU A 32 11.33 0.82 -7.93
C LEU A 32 11.45 1.99 -8.91
N ASP A 33 12.34 1.89 -9.90
CA ASP A 33 12.52 2.93 -10.92
C ASP A 33 11.26 3.11 -11.77
N GLU A 34 10.61 2.02 -12.19
CA GLU A 34 9.32 2.06 -12.88
C GLU A 34 8.26 2.80 -12.04
N MET A 35 8.14 2.47 -10.75
CA MET A 35 7.19 3.14 -9.85
C MET A 35 7.51 4.63 -9.63
N VAL A 36 8.79 5.02 -9.65
CA VAL A 36 9.17 6.44 -9.60
C VAL A 36 8.80 7.15 -10.91
N ASN A 37 9.08 6.52 -12.06
CA ASN A 37 8.74 7.06 -13.38
C ASN A 37 7.22 7.21 -13.59
N GLU A 38 6.44 6.27 -13.05
CA GLU A 38 4.96 6.34 -13.05
C GLU A 38 4.40 7.37 -12.04
N GLY A 39 5.27 7.98 -11.21
CA GLY A 39 4.87 8.96 -10.20
C GLY A 39 4.20 8.36 -8.96
N VAL A 40 4.24 7.03 -8.81
CA VAL A 40 3.74 6.32 -7.62
C VAL A 40 4.64 6.57 -6.42
N LEU A 41 5.96 6.56 -6.64
CA LEU A 41 6.99 6.79 -5.62
C LEU A 41 7.80 8.05 -5.91
N ARG A 42 8.39 8.62 -4.86
CA ARG A 42 9.37 9.70 -4.95
C ARG A 42 10.51 9.45 -3.97
N PRO A 43 11.76 9.83 -4.30
CA PRO A 43 12.87 9.78 -3.35
C PRO A 43 12.64 10.73 -2.16
N VAL A 44 12.92 10.26 -0.93
CA VAL A 44 12.80 11.02 0.32
C VAL A 44 13.89 10.63 1.33
N ASN A 45 14.18 11.51 2.29
CA ASN A 45 15.23 11.32 3.31
C ASN A 45 14.71 11.35 4.76
N SER A 46 13.41 11.12 5.00
CA SER A 46 12.76 11.33 6.30
C SER A 46 12.56 10.02 7.09
N TRP A 47 11.45 9.33 6.84
CA TRP A 47 11.07 8.08 7.50
C TRP A 47 11.40 6.89 6.59
N ALA A 48 11.76 5.75 7.21
CA ALA A 48 12.10 4.55 6.47
C ALA A 48 11.39 3.34 7.06
N THR A 49 10.89 2.47 6.18
CA THR A 49 10.42 1.14 6.54
C THR A 49 11.13 0.09 5.68
N PRO A 50 11.49 -1.08 6.22
CA PRO A 50 12.02 -2.16 5.40
C PRO A 50 10.96 -2.65 4.41
N ILE A 51 11.37 -2.97 3.19
CA ILE A 51 10.51 -3.64 2.20
C ILE A 51 10.63 -5.16 2.29
N VAL A 52 9.59 -5.84 1.83
CA VAL A 52 9.53 -7.28 1.56
C VAL A 52 9.19 -7.43 0.08
N THR A 53 9.83 -8.40 -0.58
CA THR A 53 9.78 -8.54 -2.04
C THR A 53 9.31 -9.92 -2.49
N PRO A 54 8.05 -10.31 -2.21
CA PRO A 54 7.52 -11.56 -2.72
C PRO A 54 7.34 -11.47 -4.23
N LEU A 55 7.51 -12.60 -4.93
CA LEU A 55 7.33 -12.64 -6.37
C LEU A 55 5.83 -12.58 -6.73
N LYS A 56 5.50 -11.90 -7.82
CA LYS A 56 4.18 -11.96 -8.46
C LYS A 56 3.92 -13.39 -8.96
N ARG A 57 2.69 -13.65 -9.42
CA ARG A 57 2.26 -14.96 -9.93
C ARG A 57 3.14 -15.46 -11.11
N ASP A 58 3.77 -14.54 -11.85
CA ASP A 58 4.70 -14.86 -12.93
C ASP A 58 6.03 -15.51 -12.44
N GLY A 59 6.28 -15.52 -11.12
CA GLY A 59 7.48 -16.09 -10.52
C GLY A 59 8.76 -15.31 -10.83
N LYS A 60 8.67 -14.10 -11.40
CA LYS A 60 9.83 -13.32 -11.84
C LYS A 60 9.81 -11.89 -11.32
N THR A 61 8.64 -11.25 -11.30
CA THR A 61 8.53 -9.84 -10.96
C THR A 61 8.37 -9.66 -9.45
N PRO A 62 9.27 -8.95 -8.76
CA PRO A 62 9.10 -8.67 -7.33
C PRO A 62 7.93 -7.71 -7.10
N ARG A 63 7.17 -7.91 -6.02
CA ARG A 63 6.28 -6.89 -5.45
C ARG A 63 7.07 -6.00 -4.50
N ILE A 64 6.79 -4.70 -4.48
CA ILE A 64 7.36 -3.80 -3.47
C ILE A 64 6.34 -3.65 -2.34
N CYS A 65 6.60 -4.28 -1.19
CA CYS A 65 5.71 -4.23 -0.04
C CYS A 65 6.43 -3.63 1.17
N GLY A 66 6.01 -2.45 1.63
CA GLY A 66 6.51 -1.87 2.88
C GLY A 66 6.02 -2.68 4.09
N ASP A 67 6.92 -3.08 4.99
CA ASP A 67 6.53 -3.71 6.25
C ASP A 67 6.16 -2.65 7.28
N TYR A 68 5.01 -2.01 7.07
CA TYR A 68 4.52 -0.94 7.94
C TYR A 68 4.21 -1.42 9.36
N ARG A 69 4.05 -2.73 9.59
CA ARG A 69 3.74 -3.31 10.91
C ARG A 69 4.85 -3.08 11.93
N VAL A 70 6.12 -3.06 11.50
CA VAL A 70 7.26 -2.88 12.42
C VAL A 70 7.65 -1.43 12.64
N THR A 71 7.12 -0.51 11.82
CA THR A 71 7.43 0.93 11.85
C THR A 71 6.16 1.78 11.90
N VAL A 72 5.64 2.19 10.74
CA VAL A 72 4.61 3.20 10.55
C VAL A 72 3.33 2.88 11.33
N ASN A 73 2.79 1.67 11.21
CA ASN A 73 1.53 1.29 11.86
C ASN A 73 1.60 1.33 13.40
N ARG A 74 2.80 1.27 14.01
CA ARG A 74 2.97 1.42 15.46
C ARG A 74 2.94 2.87 15.92
N GLN A 75 3.20 3.79 14.99
CA GLN A 75 3.24 5.23 15.23
C GLN A 75 1.98 5.93 14.73
N LEU A 76 1.10 5.24 13.99
CA LEU A 76 -0.14 5.82 13.51
C LEU A 76 -1.25 5.65 14.54
N LYS A 77 -2.06 6.70 14.70
CA LYS A 77 -3.34 6.61 15.39
C LYS A 77 -4.25 5.69 14.60
N GLN A 78 -4.83 4.71 15.28
CA GLN A 78 -5.74 3.78 14.64
C GLN A 78 -7.04 4.50 14.27
N SER A 79 -7.36 4.49 12.99
CA SER A 79 -8.65 4.95 12.48
C SER A 79 -9.53 3.74 12.21
N SER A 80 -10.76 3.77 12.72
CA SER A 80 -11.79 2.78 12.39
C SER A 80 -12.75 3.38 11.36
N CYS A 81 -12.91 2.70 10.23
CA CYS A 81 -14.04 2.93 9.35
C CYS A 81 -15.14 1.91 9.65
N ALA A 82 -16.40 2.33 9.57
CA ALA A 82 -17.50 1.38 9.55
C ALA A 82 -17.46 0.62 8.22
N ILE A 83 -17.31 -0.69 8.29
CA ILE A 83 -17.43 -1.59 7.15
C ILE A 83 -18.86 -2.12 7.19
N VAL A 84 -19.53 -2.14 6.04
CA VAL A 84 -20.87 -2.73 5.92
C VAL A 84 -20.72 -4.25 5.96
N GLU A 85 -21.56 -4.93 6.73
CA GLU A 85 -21.51 -6.39 6.81
C GLU A 85 -21.85 -7.00 5.44
N PRO A 86 -21.18 -8.08 5.02
CA PRO A 86 -21.46 -8.72 3.73
C PRO A 86 -22.94 -9.07 3.53
N GLU A 87 -23.63 -9.47 4.61
CA GLU A 87 -25.06 -9.77 4.60
C GLU A 87 -25.90 -8.55 4.25
N ASP A 88 -25.58 -7.37 4.77
CA ASP A 88 -26.31 -6.14 4.46
C ASP A 88 -26.19 -5.79 2.97
N ILE A 89 -24.99 -5.98 2.39
CA ILE A 89 -24.76 -5.78 0.95
C ILE A 89 -25.61 -6.78 0.15
N LEU A 90 -25.66 -8.06 0.56
CA LEU A 90 -26.47 -9.08 -0.12
C LEU A 90 -27.97 -8.82 -0.04
N HIS A 91 -28.47 -8.33 1.10
CA HIS A 91 -29.87 -7.93 1.26
C HIS A 91 -30.23 -6.77 0.33
N GLN A 92 -29.34 -5.77 0.18
CA GLN A 92 -29.54 -4.67 -0.77
C GLN A 92 -29.61 -5.13 -2.23
N LEU A 93 -28.93 -6.23 -2.56
CA LEU A 93 -28.92 -6.81 -3.89
C LEU A 93 -30.15 -7.71 -4.18
N HIS A 94 -30.96 -8.02 -3.18
CA HIS A 94 -32.15 -8.87 -3.34
C HIS A 94 -33.14 -8.29 -4.36
N GLY A 95 -33.68 -9.14 -5.24
CA GLY A 95 -34.63 -8.74 -6.28
C GLY A 95 -34.01 -8.05 -7.50
N SER A 96 -32.70 -7.82 -7.51
CA SER A 96 -31.98 -7.34 -8.69
C SER A 96 -31.94 -8.42 -9.78
N LYS A 97 -32.12 -8.03 -11.04
CA LYS A 97 -32.13 -8.96 -12.19
C LYS A 97 -30.80 -9.05 -12.91
N PHE A 98 -29.96 -8.02 -12.77
CA PHE A 98 -28.67 -7.89 -13.44
C PHE A 98 -27.65 -7.34 -12.46
N TYR A 99 -26.42 -7.81 -12.57
CA TYR A 99 -25.29 -7.38 -11.75
C TYR A 99 -24.10 -7.05 -12.66
N SER A 100 -23.29 -6.10 -12.24
CA SER A 100 -21.98 -5.82 -12.82
C SER A 100 -20.94 -5.78 -11.70
N ASN A 101 -19.71 -6.18 -12.02
CA ASN A 101 -18.58 -6.11 -11.10
C ASN A 101 -17.51 -5.22 -11.72
N LEU A 102 -17.00 -4.28 -10.94
CA LEU A 102 -15.94 -3.37 -11.33
C LEU A 102 -14.74 -3.58 -10.40
N ASP A 103 -13.63 -4.04 -10.96
CA ASP A 103 -12.35 -4.15 -10.26
C ASP A 103 -11.48 -2.93 -10.58
N LEU A 104 -11.08 -2.18 -9.54
CA LEU A 104 -10.20 -1.03 -9.69
C LEU A 104 -8.75 -1.48 -9.60
N LYS A 105 -8.06 -1.50 -10.74
CA LYS A 105 -6.63 -1.85 -10.81
C LYS A 105 -5.81 -0.91 -9.92
N ASP A 106 -5.01 -1.50 -9.03
CA ASP A 106 -4.13 -0.75 -8.11
C ASP A 106 -4.87 0.33 -7.30
N ALA A 107 -6.12 0.05 -6.88
CA ALA A 107 -7.05 1.01 -6.27
C ALA A 107 -6.41 1.90 -5.18
N PHE A 108 -5.56 1.33 -4.33
CA PHE A 108 -4.90 2.07 -3.25
C PHE A 108 -3.95 3.17 -3.75
N LEU A 109 -3.39 3.03 -4.95
CA LEU A 109 -2.51 4.04 -5.56
C LEU A 109 -3.29 5.21 -6.17
N GLN A 110 -4.59 5.03 -6.41
CA GLN A 110 -5.44 6.07 -6.99
C GLN A 110 -5.91 7.10 -5.95
N ILE A 111 -5.73 6.81 -4.66
CA ILE A 111 -6.16 7.69 -3.56
C ILE A 111 -4.99 8.58 -3.15
N SER A 112 -5.17 9.89 -3.30
CA SER A 112 -4.18 10.87 -2.88
C SER A 112 -4.04 10.95 -1.36
N HIS A 113 -2.82 11.18 -0.90
CA HIS A 113 -2.51 11.47 0.49
C HIS A 113 -2.35 12.99 0.65
N ASP A 114 -2.67 13.54 1.82
CA ASP A 114 -2.34 14.93 2.10
C ASP A 114 -0.81 15.12 2.19
N GLU A 115 -0.33 16.33 1.92
CA GLU A 115 1.11 16.61 1.85
C GLU A 115 1.86 16.35 3.17
N LYS A 116 1.19 16.46 4.32
CA LYS A 116 1.83 16.23 5.63
C LYS A 116 2.01 14.74 5.92
N SER A 117 1.22 13.88 5.28
CA SER A 117 1.28 12.43 5.42
C SER A 117 2.22 11.75 4.42
N ARG A 118 2.83 12.51 3.50
CA ARG A 118 3.73 12.03 2.43
C ARG A 118 5.22 12.10 2.78
#